data_AF-A0A3C0MWG0-F1
#
_entry.id   AF-A0A3C0MWG0-F1
#
_cell.length_a   1.000
_cell.length_b   1.000
_cell.length_c   1.000
_cell.angle_alpha   90.00
_cell.angle_beta   90.00
_cell.angle_gamma   90.00
#
_symmetry.space_group_name_H-M   'P 1'
#
loop_
_entity.id
_entity.type
_entity.pdbx_description
1 polymer ?
#
loop_
_entity_poly.entity_id
_entity_poly.type
_entity_poly.pdbx_seq_one_letter_code
_entity_poly.pdbx_strand_id
1 'polypeptide(L)'
;MKEKKNKKKADLKAVAGAFKGQHVQFLEEGGFIGSALPYIYSPDDAANNVKKTLRFIEKKIIHIDEEEEKLFRILLAGDNLKAKQVIRELQHEHIRILSIYDEIKDIVLNNGFYLKDKKAKDRFAGLVEEMVEFFLNHARKEDERLFPLFVGRNIKINIDFQ
;
A
#
# COMPACT_ATOMS: atom_id res chain seq x y z
N MET A 1 10.46 41.41 12.44
CA MET A 1 11.24 40.16 12.30
C MET A 1 10.62 39.32 11.20
N LYS A 2 11.37 38.95 10.15
CA LYS A 2 10.92 37.98 9.14
C LYS A 2 11.47 36.62 9.55
N GLU A 3 10.60 35.71 10.00
CA GLU A 3 10.98 34.31 10.23
C GLU A 3 11.41 33.68 8.91
N LYS A 4 12.68 33.26 8.84
CA LYS A 4 13.17 32.43 7.73
C LYS A 4 12.55 31.05 7.90
N LYS A 5 11.41 30.80 7.25
CA LYS A 5 10.88 29.45 7.07
C LYS A 5 11.97 28.58 6.43
N ASN A 6 12.43 27.58 7.17
CA ASN A 6 13.41 26.60 6.70
C ASN A 6 12.78 25.77 5.58
N LYS A 7 13.02 26.17 4.32
CA LYS A 7 12.58 25.44 3.14
C LYS A 7 13.40 24.16 2.97
N LYS A 8 12.92 23.03 3.50
CA LYS A 8 13.46 21.71 3.13
C LYS A 8 13.04 21.41 1.69
N LYS A 9 14.02 21.31 0.79
CA LYS A 9 13.80 20.78 -0.57
C LYS A 9 13.76 19.27 -0.47
N ALA A 10 12.61 18.65 -0.74
CA ALA A 10 12.53 17.21 -0.93
C ALA A 10 13.00 16.88 -2.36
N ASP A 11 14.00 15.99 -2.48
CA ASP A 11 14.37 15.42 -3.76
C ASP A 11 13.34 14.33 -4.12
N LEU A 12 12.42 14.67 -5.01
CA LEU A 12 11.37 13.76 -5.47
C LEU A 12 11.91 12.45 -6.07
N LYS A 13 13.12 12.47 -6.64
CA LYS A 13 13.75 11.25 -7.17
C LYS A 13 14.17 10.32 -6.04
N ALA A 14 14.72 10.87 -4.95
CA ALA A 14 15.06 10.09 -3.77
C ALA A 14 13.81 9.54 -3.07
N VAL A 15 12.74 10.35 -2.97
CA VAL A 15 11.45 9.92 -2.41
C VAL A 15 10.85 8.80 -3.25
N ALA A 16 10.69 8.99 -4.56
CA ALA A 16 10.16 7.94 -5.45
C ALA A 16 11.03 6.67 -5.47
N GLY A 17 12.36 6.82 -5.35
CA GLY A 17 13.27 5.69 -5.23
C GLY A 17 13.05 4.87 -3.95
N ALA A 18 12.73 5.52 -2.83
CA ALA A 18 12.41 4.83 -1.59
C ALA A 18 11.09 4.04 -1.68
N PHE A 19 10.02 4.64 -2.24
CA PHE A 19 8.75 3.94 -2.48
C PHE A 19 8.93 2.73 -3.41
N LYS A 20 9.67 2.88 -4.50
CA LYS A 20 10.00 1.76 -5.38
C LYS A 20 10.78 0.64 -4.67
N GLY A 21 11.68 0.98 -3.76
CA GLY A 21 12.39 0.00 -2.92
C GLY A 21 11.44 -0.78 -2.02
N GLN A 22 10.45 -0.10 -1.42
CA GLN A 22 9.41 -0.75 -0.64
C GLN A 22 8.53 -1.68 -1.49
N HIS A 23 8.23 -1.33 -2.75
CA HIS A 23 7.50 -2.21 -3.68
C HIS A 23 8.18 -3.55 -3.86
N VAL A 24 9.49 -3.56 -4.10
CA VAL A 24 10.25 -4.82 -4.24
C VAL A 24 10.10 -5.70 -3.00
N GLN A 25 10.24 -5.12 -1.81
CA GLN A 25 10.05 -5.85 -0.55
C GLN A 25 8.61 -6.40 -0.42
N PHE A 26 7.60 -5.64 -0.83
CA PHE A 26 6.21 -6.10 -0.78
C PHE A 26 5.89 -7.18 -1.81
N LEU A 27 6.53 -7.17 -2.99
CA LEU A 27 6.41 -8.25 -3.97
C LEU A 27 6.94 -9.56 -3.38
N GLU A 28 8.09 -9.51 -2.70
CA GLU A 28 8.69 -10.67 -2.02
C GLU A 28 7.83 -11.17 -0.85
N GLU A 29 7.41 -10.26 0.04
CA GLU A 29 6.53 -10.61 1.17
C GLU A 29 5.15 -11.10 0.68
N GLY A 30 4.60 -10.50 -0.39
CA GLY A 30 3.33 -10.91 -1.00
C GLY A 30 3.40 -12.30 -1.65
N GLY A 31 4.50 -12.64 -2.31
CA GLY A 31 4.76 -14.00 -2.81
C GLY A 31 4.84 -15.02 -1.68
N PHE A 32 5.46 -14.64 -0.55
CA PHE A 32 5.46 -15.48 0.65
C PHE A 32 4.05 -15.68 1.22
N ILE A 33 3.24 -14.62 1.34
CA ILE A 33 1.85 -14.76 1.80
C ILE A 33 1.00 -15.60 0.84
N GLY A 34 1.17 -15.42 -0.47
CA GLY A 34 0.56 -16.25 -1.50
C GLY A 34 0.84 -17.75 -1.30
N SER A 35 2.10 -18.09 -1.04
CA SER A 35 2.49 -19.48 -0.74
C SER A 35 2.08 -19.96 0.66
N ALA A 36 1.80 -19.05 1.61
CA ALA A 36 1.41 -19.36 2.98
C ALA A 36 -0.12 -19.56 3.15
N LEU A 37 -0.94 -19.07 2.22
CA LEU A 37 -2.41 -19.18 2.22
C LEU A 37 -2.94 -20.60 2.42
N PRO A 38 -2.40 -21.66 1.77
CA PRO A 38 -2.84 -23.04 2.01
C PRO A 38 -2.68 -23.49 3.46
N TYR A 39 -1.74 -22.90 4.20
CA TYR A 39 -1.45 -23.23 5.59
C TYR A 39 -2.36 -22.50 6.59
N ILE A 40 -3.23 -21.60 6.14
CA ILE A 40 -4.34 -21.07 6.97
C ILE A 40 -5.35 -22.19 7.28
N TYR A 41 -5.42 -23.22 6.45
CA TYR A 41 -6.23 -24.41 6.68
C TYR A 41 -5.57 -25.42 7.64
N SER A 42 -4.28 -25.27 7.96
CA SER A 42 -3.57 -26.14 8.90
C SER A 42 -4.07 -25.93 10.34
N PRO A 43 -4.50 -27.00 11.06
CA PRO A 43 -4.97 -26.89 12.44
C PRO A 43 -3.93 -26.35 13.42
N ASP A 44 -2.66 -26.69 13.21
CA ASP A 44 -1.58 -26.43 14.18
C ASP A 44 -0.96 -25.03 14.02
N ASP A 45 -1.13 -24.39 12.85
CA ASP A 45 -0.48 -23.12 12.52
C ASP A 45 -1.41 -22.00 12.02
N ALA A 46 -2.72 -22.25 11.89
CA ALA A 46 -3.69 -21.28 11.36
C ALA A 46 -3.59 -19.90 12.01
N ALA A 47 -3.60 -19.82 13.35
CA ALA A 47 -3.57 -18.55 14.06
C ALA A 47 -2.29 -17.75 13.83
N ASN A 48 -1.14 -18.43 13.71
CA ASN A 48 0.14 -17.77 13.42
C ASN A 48 0.18 -17.25 11.98
N ASN A 49 -0.36 -18.02 11.03
CA ASN A 49 -0.43 -17.62 9.63
C ASN A 49 -1.37 -16.43 9.44
N VAL A 50 -2.57 -16.45 10.03
CA VAL A 50 -3.51 -15.31 10.00
C VAL A 50 -2.85 -14.05 10.58
N LYS A 51 -2.13 -14.15 11.71
CA LYS A 51 -1.38 -13.01 12.29
C LYS A 51 -0.24 -12.51 11.41
N LYS A 52 0.46 -13.38 10.69
CA LYS A 52 1.52 -12.98 9.76
C LYS A 52 0.92 -12.26 8.54
N THR A 53 -0.16 -12.79 7.99
CA THR A 53 -0.91 -12.18 6.89
C THR A 53 -1.43 -10.79 7.27
N LEU A 54 -2.08 -10.65 8.43
CA LEU A 54 -2.55 -9.34 8.89
C LEU A 54 -1.42 -8.33 9.04
N ARG A 55 -0.28 -8.73 9.63
CA ARG A 55 0.88 -7.84 9.76
C ARG A 55 1.43 -7.40 8.41
N PHE A 56 1.45 -8.29 7.41
CA PHE A 56 1.84 -7.93 6.05
C PHE A 56 0.87 -6.89 5.46
N ILE A 57 -0.44 -7.12 5.56
CA ILE A 57 -1.46 -6.21 5.06
C ILE A 57 -1.35 -4.85 5.76
N GLU A 58 -1.18 -4.83 7.09
CA GLU A 58 -1.04 -3.61 7.89
C GLU A 58 0.17 -2.77 7.46
N LYS A 59 1.31 -3.39 7.17
CA LYS A 59 2.46 -2.66 6.59
C LYS A 59 2.10 -2.01 5.26
N LYS A 60 1.30 -2.69 4.44
CA LYS A 60 0.83 -2.14 3.17
C LYS A 60 -0.13 -0.98 3.34
N ILE A 61 -1.03 -1.04 4.33
CA ILE A 61 -1.91 0.09 4.66
C ILE A 61 -1.09 1.31 5.10
N ILE A 62 -0.07 1.11 5.96
CA ILE A 62 0.83 2.20 6.38
C ILE A 62 1.53 2.83 5.16
N HIS A 63 1.99 2.01 4.22
CA HIS A 63 2.63 2.50 3.00
C HIS A 63 1.68 3.34 2.14
N ILE A 64 0.41 2.95 2.01
CA ILE A 64 -0.62 3.75 1.34
C ILE A 64 -0.80 5.11 2.02
N ASP A 65 -0.85 5.15 3.35
CA ASP A 65 -0.95 6.42 4.09
C ASP A 65 0.27 7.32 3.80
N GLU A 66 1.48 6.74 3.74
CA GLU A 66 2.69 7.47 3.38
C GLU A 66 2.65 8.03 1.94
N GLU A 67 2.11 7.27 1.00
CA GLU A 67 1.94 7.70 -0.39
C GLU A 67 0.98 8.88 -0.49
N GLU A 68 -0.19 8.79 0.13
CA GLU A 68 -1.20 9.84 0.14
C GLU A 68 -0.65 11.14 0.75
N GLU A 69 -0.09 11.04 1.95
CA GLU A 69 0.35 12.20 2.72
C GLU A 69 1.59 12.87 2.15
N LYS A 70 2.53 12.08 1.64
CA LYS A 70 3.84 12.56 1.21
C LYS A 70 3.88 12.67 -0.31
N LEU A 71 3.80 11.55 -1.03
CA LEU A 71 4.08 11.53 -2.46
C LEU A 71 2.95 12.16 -3.26
N PHE A 72 1.73 11.64 -3.16
CA PHE A 72 0.59 12.05 -3.98
C PHE A 72 0.21 13.49 -3.69
N ARG A 73 0.18 13.92 -2.42
CA ARG A 73 -0.04 15.31 -2.05
C ARG A 73 0.92 16.26 -2.78
N ILE A 74 2.21 15.94 -2.79
CA ILE A 74 3.24 16.76 -3.43
C ILE A 74 3.03 16.80 -4.95
N LEU A 75 2.73 15.66 -5.57
CA LEU A 75 2.55 15.54 -7.01
C LEU A 75 1.25 16.20 -7.51
N LEU A 76 0.18 16.14 -6.73
CA LEU A 76 -1.10 16.79 -7.02
C LEU A 76 -1.00 18.32 -6.96
N ALA A 77 -0.08 18.85 -6.15
CA ALA A 77 0.21 20.28 -6.08
C ALA A 77 0.99 20.82 -7.30
N GLY A 78 1.64 19.95 -8.08
CA GLY A 78 2.33 20.35 -9.31
C GLY A 78 1.40 20.54 -10.51
N ASP A 79 1.94 20.85 -11.69
CA ASP A 79 1.14 21.13 -12.91
C ASP A 79 1.03 19.94 -13.90
N ASN A 80 1.52 18.76 -13.51
CA ASN A 80 1.53 17.60 -14.40
C ASN A 80 0.17 16.89 -14.44
N LEU A 81 -0.70 17.27 -15.38
CA LEU A 81 -2.04 16.71 -15.54
C LEU A 81 -2.04 15.17 -15.65
N LYS A 82 -1.10 14.60 -16.41
CA LYS A 82 -1.01 13.13 -16.58
C LYS A 82 -0.71 12.44 -15.25
N ALA A 83 0.19 13.01 -14.44
CA ALA A 83 0.46 12.48 -13.10
C ALA A 83 -0.79 12.58 -12.21
N LYS A 84 -1.53 13.69 -12.24
CA LYS A 84 -2.76 13.83 -11.44
C LYS A 84 -3.82 12.81 -11.82
N GLN A 85 -3.96 12.49 -13.11
CA GLN A 85 -4.90 11.48 -13.58
C GLN A 85 -4.52 10.09 -13.04
N VAL A 86 -3.25 9.71 -13.16
CA VAL A 86 -2.75 8.43 -12.63
C VAL A 86 -2.93 8.36 -11.11
N ILE A 87 -2.60 9.42 -10.37
CA ILE A 87 -2.79 9.46 -8.91
C ILE A 87 -4.25 9.26 -8.53
N ARG A 88 -5.20 9.88 -9.22
CA ARG A 88 -6.63 9.69 -8.92
C ARG A 88 -7.08 8.25 -9.14
N GLU A 89 -6.59 7.60 -10.19
CA GLU A 89 -6.85 6.17 -10.41
C GLU A 89 -6.29 5.32 -9.25
N LEU A 90 -5.05 5.60 -8.82
CA LEU A 90 -4.41 4.90 -7.70
C LEU A 90 -5.15 5.14 -6.37
N GLN A 91 -5.59 6.37 -6.11
CA GLN A 91 -6.43 6.72 -4.96
C GLN A 91 -7.75 5.92 -4.92
N HIS A 92 -8.38 5.69 -6.08
CA HIS A 92 -9.55 4.82 -6.14
C HIS A 92 -9.22 3.36 -5.79
N GLU A 93 -8.05 2.89 -6.20
CA GLU A 93 -7.56 1.55 -5.83
C GLU A 93 -7.25 1.45 -4.33
N HIS A 94 -6.69 2.51 -3.71
CA HIS A 94 -6.49 2.58 -2.26
C HIS A 94 -7.80 2.43 -1.49
N ILE A 95 -8.88 3.08 -1.92
CA ILE A 95 -10.20 2.93 -1.29
C ILE A 95 -10.66 1.46 -1.35
N ARG A 96 -10.44 0.77 -2.48
CA ARG A 96 -10.81 -0.64 -2.61
C ARG A 96 -9.98 -1.52 -1.68
N ILE A 97 -8.67 -1.30 -1.61
CA ILE A 97 -7.77 -1.99 -0.71
C ILE A 97 -8.21 -1.81 0.75
N LEU A 98 -8.49 -0.57 1.17
CA LEU A 98 -8.94 -0.27 2.53
C LEU A 98 -10.26 -0.97 2.86
N SER A 99 -11.20 -1.02 1.92
CA SER A 99 -12.46 -1.76 2.07
C SER A 99 -12.23 -3.26 2.31
N ILE A 100 -11.32 -3.88 1.55
CA ILE A 100 -10.96 -5.29 1.71
C ILE A 100 -10.28 -5.52 3.07
N TYR A 101 -9.41 -4.61 3.49
CA TYR A 101 -8.74 -4.70 4.80
C TYR A 101 -9.76 -4.65 5.95
N ASP A 102 -10.74 -3.75 5.88
CA ASP A 102 -11.79 -3.64 6.88
C ASP A 102 -12.61 -4.94 6.98
N GLU A 103 -12.96 -5.57 5.85
CA GLU A 103 -13.63 -6.87 5.83
C GLU A 103 -12.76 -7.98 6.46
N ILE A 104 -11.46 -8.01 6.15
CA ILE A 104 -10.52 -8.96 6.74
C ILE A 104 -10.45 -8.78 8.26
N LYS A 105 -10.39 -7.53 8.75
CA LYS A 105 -10.39 -7.24 10.19
C LYS A 105 -11.69 -7.66 10.85
N ASP A 106 -12.83 -7.39 10.23
CA ASP A 106 -14.13 -7.76 10.76
C ASP A 106 -14.25 -9.29 10.92
N ILE A 107 -13.80 -10.06 9.93
CA ILE A 107 -13.76 -11.52 10.02
C ILE A 107 -12.94 -11.98 11.22
N VAL A 108 -11.73 -11.43 11.40
CA VAL A 108 -10.84 -11.82 12.50
C VAL A 108 -11.37 -11.36 13.86
N LEU A 109 -12.00 -10.17 13.93
CA LEU A 109 -12.63 -9.67 15.14
C LEU A 109 -13.79 -10.59 15.59
N ASN A 110 -14.62 -11.03 14.64
CA ASN A 110 -15.82 -11.82 14.92
C ASN A 110 -15.54 -13.32 15.11
N ASN A 111 -14.44 -13.85 14.55
CA ASN A 111 -14.14 -15.29 14.56
C ASN A 111 -12.85 -15.67 15.30
N GLY A 112 -12.04 -14.67 15.69
CA GLY A 112 -10.70 -14.85 16.22
C GLY A 112 -9.70 -15.36 15.18
N PHE A 113 -8.43 -15.40 15.55
CA PHE A 113 -7.33 -15.78 14.64
C PHE A 113 -7.34 -17.25 14.19
N TYR A 114 -8.03 -18.14 14.90
CA TYR A 114 -8.10 -19.55 14.54
C TYR A 114 -9.09 -19.84 13.40
N LEU A 115 -10.02 -18.92 13.12
CA LEU A 115 -11.03 -19.03 12.07
C LEU A 115 -11.69 -20.43 12.04
N LYS A 116 -12.31 -20.83 13.16
CA LYS A 116 -12.91 -22.17 13.31
C LYS A 116 -14.09 -22.39 12.36
N ASP A 117 -14.82 -21.32 12.03
CA ASP A 117 -15.90 -21.37 11.06
C ASP A 117 -15.32 -21.48 9.63
N LYS A 118 -15.75 -22.52 8.90
CA LYS A 118 -15.24 -22.79 7.56
C LYS A 118 -15.56 -21.65 6.58
N LYS A 119 -16.78 -21.07 6.64
CA LYS A 119 -17.17 -19.99 5.73
C LYS A 119 -16.33 -18.73 5.98
N ALA A 120 -16.10 -18.40 7.25
CA ALA A 120 -15.23 -17.30 7.65
C ALA A 120 -13.78 -17.53 7.18
N LYS A 121 -13.27 -18.77 7.32
CA LYS A 121 -11.94 -19.14 6.83
C LYS A 121 -11.83 -19.02 5.30
N ASP A 122 -12.80 -19.58 4.56
CA ASP A 122 -12.82 -19.52 3.09
C ASP A 122 -12.90 -18.07 2.60
N ARG A 123 -13.75 -17.24 3.24
CA ARG A 123 -13.88 -15.81 2.92
C ARG A 123 -12.59 -15.04 3.24
N PHE A 124 -11.96 -15.30 4.39
CA PHE A 124 -10.68 -14.70 4.75
C PHE A 124 -9.61 -15.02 3.71
N ALA A 125 -9.45 -16.29 3.36
CA ALA A 125 -8.46 -16.73 2.37
C ALA A 125 -8.70 -16.06 1.02
N GLY A 126 -9.95 -16.04 0.52
CA GLY A 126 -10.29 -15.38 -0.74
C GLY A 126 -10.04 -13.87 -0.75
N LEU A 127 -10.33 -13.17 0.36
CA LEU A 127 -10.03 -11.74 0.49
C LEU A 127 -8.52 -11.47 0.52
N VAL A 128 -7.74 -12.35 1.16
CA VAL A 128 -6.28 -12.23 1.17
C VAL A 128 -5.69 -12.45 -0.22
N GLU A 129 -6.20 -13.43 -0.97
CA GLU A 129 -5.81 -13.65 -2.38
C GLU A 129 -6.12 -12.42 -3.24
N GLU A 130 -7.35 -11.92 -3.15
CA GLU A 130 -7.78 -10.71 -3.84
C GLU A 130 -6.85 -9.52 -3.48
N MET A 131 -6.59 -9.32 -2.20
CA MET A 131 -5.75 -8.24 -1.71
C MET A 131 -4.30 -8.32 -2.19
N VAL A 132 -3.70 -9.52 -2.18
CA VAL A 132 -2.34 -9.72 -2.70
C VAL A 132 -2.32 -9.39 -4.19
N GLU A 133 -3.24 -9.91 -4.99
CA GLU A 133 -3.31 -9.61 -6.42
C GLU A 133 -3.46 -8.09 -6.67
N PHE A 134 -4.34 -7.43 -5.91
CA PHE A 134 -4.52 -5.99 -5.99
C PHE A 134 -3.23 -5.23 -5.67
N PHE A 135 -2.52 -5.60 -4.60
CA PHE A 135 -1.26 -4.96 -4.23
C PHE A 135 -0.18 -5.09 -5.32
N LEU A 136 -0.04 -6.28 -5.92
CA LEU A 136 0.93 -6.51 -6.99
C LEU A 136 0.60 -5.66 -8.22
N ASN A 137 -0.69 -5.63 -8.61
CA ASN A 137 -1.14 -4.85 -9.75
C ASN A 137 -1.04 -3.34 -9.51
N HIS A 138 -1.31 -2.89 -8.28
CA HIS A 138 -1.20 -1.51 -7.87
C HIS A 138 0.25 -1.02 -7.95
N ALA A 139 1.16 -1.71 -7.26
CA ALA A 139 2.58 -1.36 -7.26
C ALA A 139 3.18 -1.32 -8.68
N ARG A 140 2.74 -2.23 -9.57
CA ARG A 140 3.14 -2.22 -10.98
C ARG A 140 2.66 -0.96 -11.71
N LYS A 141 1.42 -0.51 -11.49
CA LYS A 141 0.91 0.72 -12.10
C LYS A 141 1.71 1.94 -11.64
N GLU A 142 2.10 1.99 -10.39
CA GLU A 142 2.94 3.07 -9.86
C GLU A 142 4.31 3.08 -10.53
N ASP A 143 4.96 1.92 -10.56
CA ASP A 143 6.30 1.73 -11.14
C ASP A 143 6.34 2.02 -12.65
N GLU A 144 5.29 1.64 -13.40
CA GLU A 144 5.23 1.76 -14.86
C GLU A 144 4.61 3.08 -15.35
N ARG A 145 3.68 3.67 -14.59
CA ARG A 145 2.88 4.82 -15.07
C ARG A 145 3.12 6.09 -14.28
N LEU A 146 3.37 5.99 -12.98
CA LEU A 146 3.53 7.16 -12.11
C LEU A 146 5.00 7.56 -11.98
N PHE A 147 5.86 6.69 -11.46
CA PHE A 147 7.26 7.01 -11.17
C PHE A 147 8.07 7.46 -12.39
N PRO A 148 7.89 6.89 -13.61
CA PRO A 148 8.61 7.36 -14.79
C PRO A 148 8.32 8.82 -15.17
N LEU A 149 7.20 9.39 -14.72
CA LEU A 149 6.88 10.81 -14.94
C LEU A 149 7.78 11.76 -14.14
N PHE A 150 8.57 11.23 -13.19
CA PHE A 150 9.45 11.99 -12.30
C PHE A 150 10.93 11.67 -12.51
N VAL A 151 11.26 10.53 -13.12
CA VAL A 151 12.63 10.18 -13.53
C VAL A 151 13.05 11.10 -14.69
N GLY A 152 13.73 12.21 -14.35
CA GLY A 152 14.26 13.17 -15.33
C GLY A 152 13.78 14.61 -15.16
N ARG A 153 12.91 14.90 -14.18
CA ARG A 153 12.45 16.27 -13.91
C ARG A 153 12.89 16.73 -12.52
N ASN A 154 13.69 17.80 -12.46
CA ASN A 154 13.91 18.58 -11.25
C ASN A 154 12.64 19.38 -10.94
N ILE A 155 11.59 18.71 -10.45
CA ILE A 155 10.36 19.38 -10.06
C ILE A 155 10.64 20.09 -8.73
N LYS A 156 10.77 21.42 -8.79
CA LYS A 156 10.91 22.28 -7.60
C LYS A 156 9.52 22.55 -7.06
N ILE A 157 9.19 21.93 -5.92
CA ILE A 157 7.89 22.15 -5.27
C ILE A 157 8.14 23.03 -4.05
N ASN A 158 7.51 24.20 -4.02
CA ASN A 158 7.44 25.03 -2.82
C ASN A 158 6.36 24.41 -1.92
N ILE A 159 6.77 23.62 -0.94
CA ILE A 159 5.87 23.11 0.08
C ILE A 159 6.05 24.00 1.30
N ASP A 160 5.04 24.83 1.59
CA ASP A 160 4.93 25.49 2.88
C ASP A 160 4.34 24.48 3.87
N PHE A 161 5.16 23.99 4.80
CA PHE A 161 4.65 23.33 5.99
C PHE A 161 4.08 24.42 6.91
N GLN A 162 2.79 24.30 7.25
CA GLN A 162 2.16 25.04 8.34
C GLN A 162 2.30 24.22 9.62
#